data_AF-A0A519T4Q2-F1
#
_entry.id   AF-A0A519T4Q2-F1
#
_cell.length_a   1.000
_cell.length_b   1.000
_cell.length_c   1.000
_cell.angle_alpha   90.00
_cell.angle_beta   90.00
_cell.angle_gamma   90.00
#
_symmetry.space_group_name_H-M   'P 1'
#
loop_
_entity.id
_entity.type
_entity.pdbx_description
1 polymer ?
#
loop_
_entity_poly.entity_id
_entity_poly.type
_entity_poly.pdbx_seq_one_letter_code
_entity_poly.pdbx_strand_id
1 'polypeptide(L)'
;MQQTGRHLEQQVAQLEAALLARVEAHDARKLPLLCSIPGIGRKTAAQLLSFTDGFTQVQSYRQLIAKAGLCPRQYQSGTSVRGQTRITKRSGARIRGNL
;
A
#
# COMPACT_ATOMS: atom_id res chain seq x y z
N MET A 1 -10.62 30.64 6.51
CA MET A 1 -9.49 29.71 6.75
C MET A 1 -9.93 28.44 7.48
N GLN A 2 -10.58 28.50 8.65
CA GLN A 2 -10.96 27.28 9.40
C GLN A 2 -12.08 26.42 8.77
N GLN A 3 -13.02 27.02 8.03
CA GLN A 3 -14.13 26.29 7.40
C GLN A 3 -13.68 25.37 6.26
N THR A 4 -12.69 25.80 5.46
CA THR A 4 -12.15 25.01 4.34
C THR A 4 -11.44 23.76 4.83
N GLY A 5 -10.69 23.84 5.94
CA GLY A 5 -10.03 22.69 6.54
C GLY A 5 -11.02 21.60 6.97
N ARG A 6 -12.08 21.99 7.70
CA ARG A 6 -13.14 21.04 8.11
C ARG A 6 -13.86 20.39 6.92
N HIS A 7 -14.08 21.16 5.85
CA HIS A 7 -14.70 20.62 4.65
C HIS A 7 -13.83 19.54 3.99
N LEU A 8 -12.52 19.79 3.87
CA LEU A 8 -11.59 18.80 3.32
C LEU A 8 -11.50 17.54 4.20
N GLU A 9 -11.49 17.70 5.53
CA GLU A 9 -11.50 16.57 6.47
C GLU A 9 -12.76 15.70 6.29
N GLN A 10 -13.93 16.32 6.14
CA GLN A 10 -15.18 15.59 5.85
C GLN A 10 -15.10 14.85 4.51
N GLN A 11 -14.57 15.49 3.47
CA GLN A 11 -14.41 14.83 2.17
C GLN A 11 -13.45 13.64 2.24
N VAL A 12 -12.34 13.76 2.98
CA VAL A 12 -11.42 12.65 3.23
C VAL A 12 -12.13 11.51 3.95
N ALA A 13 -12.87 11.80 5.02
CA ALA A 13 -13.61 10.78 5.78
C ALA A 13 -14.67 10.07 4.91
N GLN A 14 -15.39 10.81 4.07
CA GLN A 14 -16.37 10.24 3.15
C GLN A 14 -15.71 9.32 2.10
N LEU A 15 -14.56 9.73 1.55
CA LEU A 15 -13.83 8.92 0.59
C LEU A 15 -13.26 7.64 1.24
N GLU A 16 -12.76 7.74 2.47
CA GLU A 16 -12.27 6.58 3.22
C GLU A 16 -13.39 5.57 3.49
N ALA A 17 -14.57 6.04 3.90
CA ALA A 17 -15.74 5.18 4.09
C ALA A 17 -16.20 4.51 2.78
N ALA A 18 -16.25 5.28 1.68
CA ALA A 18 -16.63 4.76 0.37
C ALA A 18 -15.61 3.73 -0.16
N LEU A 19 -14.32 3.93 0.09
CA LEU A 19 -13.28 2.96 -0.24
C LEU A 19 -13.48 1.66 0.53
N LEU A 20 -13.69 1.75 1.85
CA LEU A 20 -13.86 0.57 2.70
C LEU A 20 -15.08 -0.24 2.27
N ALA A 21 -16.22 0.41 2.01
CA ALA A 21 -17.43 -0.25 1.54
C ALA A 21 -17.22 -0.99 0.20
N ARG A 22 -16.47 -0.39 -0.74
CA ARG A 22 -16.13 -1.04 -2.02
C ARG A 22 -15.23 -2.26 -1.84
N VAL A 23 -14.22 -2.16 -0.97
CA VAL A 23 -13.32 -3.28 -0.68
C VAL A 23 -14.07 -4.40 0.04
N GLU A 24 -14.95 -4.08 0.98
CA GLU A 24 -15.82 -5.06 1.65
C GLU A 24 -16.73 -5.78 0.65
N ALA A 25 -17.29 -5.07 -0.34
CA ALA A 25 -18.11 -5.69 -1.38
C ALA A 25 -17.33 -6.61 -2.31
N HIS A 26 -16.10 -6.24 -2.70
CA HIS A 26 -15.29 -6.98 -3.68
C HIS A 26 -14.47 -8.12 -3.04
N ASP A 27 -13.97 -7.93 -1.81
CA ASP A 27 -13.02 -8.81 -1.14
C ASP A 27 -13.47 -9.18 0.28
N ALA A 28 -14.78 -9.41 0.46
CA ALA A 28 -15.45 -9.70 1.73
C ALA A 28 -14.76 -10.78 2.59
N ARG A 29 -14.18 -11.81 1.95
CA ARG A 29 -13.48 -12.90 2.65
C ARG A 29 -12.04 -12.55 3.03
N LYS A 30 -11.35 -11.71 2.25
CA LYS A 30 -9.92 -11.43 2.43
C LYS A 30 -9.70 -10.32 3.47
N LEU A 31 -10.58 -9.34 3.53
CA LEU A 31 -10.49 -8.25 4.51
C LEU A 31 -10.43 -8.76 5.98
N PRO A 32 -11.34 -9.64 6.46
CA PRO A 32 -11.26 -10.14 7.84
C PRO A 32 -10.03 -11.01 8.09
N LEU A 33 -9.56 -11.78 7.09
CA LEU A 33 -8.34 -12.58 7.19
C LEU A 33 -7.08 -11.71 7.31
N LEU A 34 -7.04 -10.57 6.64
CA LEU A 34 -5.95 -9.61 6.82
C LEU A 34 -6.01 -8.95 8.19
N CYS A 35 -7.22 -8.59 8.65
CA CYS A 35 -7.40 -7.97 9.96
C CYS A 35 -7.18 -8.92 11.14
N SER A 36 -7.13 -10.24 10.95
CA SER A 36 -6.73 -11.17 12.01
C SER A 36 -5.23 -11.16 12.29
N ILE A 37 -4.42 -10.52 11.42
CA ILE A 37 -2.98 -10.37 11.63
C ILE A 37 -2.75 -9.23 12.64
N PRO A 38 -2.02 -9.48 13.75
CA PRO A 38 -1.71 -8.43 14.71
C PRO A 38 -1.04 -7.22 14.04
N GLY A 39 -1.56 -6.02 14.30
CA GLY A 39 -1.07 -4.77 13.72
C GLY A 39 -1.70 -4.38 12.38
N ILE A 40 -2.53 -5.23 11.76
CA ILE A 40 -3.23 -4.90 10.51
C ILE A 40 -4.68 -4.48 10.81
N GLY A 41 -4.94 -3.17 10.73
CA GLY A 41 -6.31 -2.62 10.80
C GLY A 41 -7.05 -2.67 9.46
N ARG A 42 -8.36 -2.37 9.49
CA ARG A 42 -9.21 -2.34 8.27
C ARG A 42 -8.70 -1.39 7.19
N LYS A 43 -8.19 -0.22 7.59
CA LYS A 43 -7.63 0.78 6.67
C LYS A 43 -6.39 0.25 5.95
N THR A 44 -5.47 -0.35 6.70
CA THR A 44 -4.25 -0.96 6.17
C THR A 44 -4.56 -2.17 5.29
N ALA A 45 -5.50 -3.02 5.72
CA ALA A 45 -5.99 -4.16 4.92
C ALA A 45 -6.60 -3.71 3.59
N ALA A 46 -7.45 -2.67 3.61
CA ALA A 46 -8.03 -2.09 2.41
C ALA A 46 -6.97 -1.51 1.47
N GLN A 47 -5.97 -0.80 2.01
CA GLN A 47 -4.84 -0.31 1.22
C GLN A 47 -4.05 -1.45 0.56
N LEU A 48 -3.78 -2.53 1.29
CA LEU A 48 -3.07 -3.70 0.75
C LEU A 48 -3.88 -4.39 -0.36
N LEU A 49 -5.18 -4.56 -0.17
CA LEU A 49 -6.08 -5.14 -1.17
C LEU A 49 -6.16 -4.26 -2.41
N SER A 50 -6.36 -2.95 -2.26
CA SER A 50 -6.36 -2.03 -3.41
C SER A 50 -5.00 -1.95 -4.10
N PHE A 51 -3.89 -2.05 -3.36
CA PHE A 51 -2.54 -2.03 -3.94
C PHE A 51 -2.20 -3.27 -4.75
N THR A 52 -2.79 -4.41 -4.41
CA THR A 52 -2.53 -5.71 -5.05
C THR A 52 -3.64 -6.15 -5.98
N ASP A 53 -4.70 -5.34 -6.09
CA ASP A 53 -5.95 -5.68 -6.76
C ASP A 53 -6.51 -7.03 -6.25
N GLY A 54 -6.65 -7.14 -4.92
CA GLY A 54 -7.10 -8.37 -4.27
C GLY A 54 -6.14 -9.56 -4.47
N PHE A 55 -4.83 -9.27 -4.60
CA PHE A 55 -3.75 -10.22 -4.92
C PHE A 55 -3.72 -10.78 -6.34
N THR A 56 -4.52 -10.26 -7.28
CA THR A 56 -4.47 -10.71 -8.69
C THR A 56 -3.18 -10.31 -9.40
N GLN A 57 -2.60 -9.16 -9.03
CA GLN A 57 -1.39 -8.61 -9.66
C GLN A 57 -0.08 -9.23 -9.17
N VAL A 58 -0.13 -10.10 -8.16
CA VAL A 58 1.05 -10.72 -7.55
C VAL A 58 0.88 -12.22 -7.45
N GLN A 59 1.86 -12.97 -7.94
CA GLN A 59 1.82 -14.44 -7.93
C GLN A 59 2.56 -15.05 -6.74
N SER A 60 3.40 -14.27 -6.07
CA SER A 60 4.15 -14.74 -4.89
C SER A 60 4.37 -13.64 -3.86
N TYR A 61 4.59 -14.04 -2.61
CA TYR A 61 4.93 -13.14 -1.51
C TYR A 61 6.19 -12.31 -1.81
N ARG A 62 7.17 -12.88 -2.52
CA ARG A 62 8.41 -12.17 -2.92
C ARG A 62 8.11 -10.99 -3.86
N GLN A 63 7.21 -11.19 -4.82
CA GLN A 63 6.77 -10.12 -5.72
C GLN A 63 6.02 -9.03 -4.95
N LEU A 64 5.16 -9.42 -4.00
CA LEU A 64 4.45 -8.47 -3.15
C LEU A 64 5.41 -7.60 -2.33
N ILE A 65 6.36 -8.22 -1.62
CA ILE A 65 7.36 -7.52 -0.79
C ILE A 65 8.22 -6.58 -1.66
N ALA A 66 8.64 -7.03 -2.84
CA ALA A 66 9.41 -6.20 -3.78
C ALA A 66 8.58 -5.02 -4.33
N LYS A 67 7.31 -5.26 -4.71
CA LYS A 67 6.38 -4.24 -5.18
C LYS A 67 6.11 -3.19 -4.08
N ALA A 68 5.89 -3.65 -2.85
CA ALA A 68 5.70 -2.80 -1.68
C ALA A 68 6.97 -2.02 -1.28
N GLY A 69 8.16 -2.48 -1.71
CA GLY A 69 9.42 -1.83 -1.37
C GLY A 69 9.95 -2.18 0.01
N LEU A 70 9.48 -3.27 0.59
CA LEU A 70 9.93 -3.77 1.90
C LEU A 70 11.26 -4.53 1.78
N CYS A 71 11.58 -5.04 0.58
CA CYS A 71 12.89 -5.61 0.28
C CYS A 71 13.75 -4.56 -0.45
N PRO A 72 14.71 -3.90 0.24
CA PRO A 72 15.61 -2.96 -0.41
C PRO A 72 16.55 -3.72 -1.35
N ARG A 73 16.47 -3.41 -2.66
CA ARG A 73 17.41 -3.89 -3.66
C ARG A 73 18.40 -2.78 -4.02
N GLN A 74 19.67 -3.14 -4.07
CA GLN A 74 20.74 -2.28 -4.58
C GLN A 74 20.49 -1.94 -6.05
N TYR A 75 20.44 -0.65 -6.40
CA TYR A 75 20.39 -0.21 -7.78
C TYR A 75 21.80 -0.30 -8.39
N GLN A 76 21.99 -1.13 -9.42
CA GLN A 76 23.24 -1.24 -10.16
C GLN A 76 22.95 -1.05 -11.66
N SER A 77 23.49 0.02 -12.25
CA SER A 77 23.25 0.39 -13.66
C SER A 77 24.16 -0.34 -14.66
N GLY A 78 24.95 -1.31 -14.21
CA GLY A 78 25.91 -2.07 -15.04
C GLY A 78 27.14 -1.27 -15.50
N THR A 79 27.00 0.04 -15.74
CA THR A 79 28.07 0.94 -16.24
C THR A 79 28.84 1.68 -15.15
N SER A 80 28.34 1.67 -13.91
CA SER A 80 28.94 2.43 -12.80
C SER A 80 29.90 1.54 -12.01
N VAL A 81 31.17 1.58 -12.38
CA VAL A 81 32.26 1.09 -11.54
C VAL A 81 32.41 2.09 -10.38
N ARG A 82 31.75 1.82 -9.23
CA ARG A 82 31.95 2.48 -7.91
C ARG A 82 31.18 3.80 -7.60
N GLY A 83 29.96 3.99 -8.10
CA GLY A 83 29.06 5.04 -7.57
C GLY A 83 28.38 4.67 -6.23
N GLN A 84 27.93 5.65 -5.43
CA GLN A 84 27.13 5.40 -4.21
C GLN A 84 25.87 4.57 -4.53
N THR A 85 25.71 3.45 -3.84
CA THR A 85 24.55 2.57 -3.98
C THR A 85 23.29 3.26 -3.44
N ARG A 86 22.26 3.35 -4.28
CA ARG A 86 20.94 3.89 -3.90
C ARG A 86 19.90 2.77 -3.89
N ILE A 87 18.90 2.89 -3.01
CA ILE A 87 17.71 2.05 -3.06
C ILE A 87 16.89 2.45 -4.29
N THR A 88 16.35 1.46 -5.00
CA THR A 88 15.46 1.71 -6.14
C THR A 88 14.20 2.50 -5.77
N LYS A 89 13.87 3.51 -6.57
CA LYS A 89 12.65 4.32 -6.45
C LYS A 89 11.41 3.69 -7.10
N ARG A 90 11.54 2.51 -7.73
CA ARG A 90 10.42 1.82 -8.42
C ARG A 90 9.44 1.15 -7.45
N SER A 91 9.68 1.20 -6.15
CA SER A 91 8.83 0.57 -5.16
C SER A 91 7.66 1.46 -4.72
N GLY A 92 6.61 0.85 -4.18
CA GLY A 92 5.46 1.56 -3.60
C GLY A 92 5.81 2.34 -2.34
N ALA A 93 6.50 3.49 -2.48
CA ALA A 93 6.93 4.30 -1.34
C ALA A 93 5.78 4.68 -0.38
N ARG A 94 4.58 4.91 -0.94
CA ARG A 94 3.37 5.17 -0.15
C ARG A 94 2.94 3.96 0.68
N ILE A 95 2.97 2.74 0.12
CA ILE A 95 2.54 1.57 0.91
C ILE A 95 3.57 1.23 1.98
N ARG A 96 4.87 1.37 1.69
CA ARG A 96 5.95 1.16 2.68
C ARG A 96 5.83 2.06 3.91
N GLY A 97 5.33 3.28 3.76
CA GLY A 97 5.14 4.19 4.90
C GLY A 97 3.86 3.93 5.71
N ASN A 98 2.95 3.09 5.22
CA ASN A 98 1.66 2.78 5.83
C ASN A 98 1.54 1.33 6.33
N LEU A 99 2.54 0.49 6.02
CA LEU A 99 2.71 -0.89 6.51
C LEU A 99 3.74 -0.90 7.63
#